data_AF-A0A2W6SFD2-F1
#
_entry.id   AF-A0A2W6SFD2-F1
#
_cell.length_a   1.000
_cell.length_b   1.000
_cell.length_c   1.000
_cell.angle_alpha   90.00
_cell.angle_beta   90.00
_cell.angle_gamma   90.00
#
_symmetry.space_group_name_H-M   'P 1'
#
loop_
_entity.id
_entity.type
_entity.pdbx_description
1 polymer ?
#
loop_
_entity_poly.entity_id
_entity_poly.type
_entity_poly.pdbx_seq_one_letter_code
_entity_poly.pdbx_strand_id
1 'polypeptide(L)'
;MTQSLPLSPDHAATRSSDGLSARQADCLRLAGQGLSSRQIARRLGVSARTVDDHILLGCRWLGVRTRVQAVALLVRDDRRAAEPRSFTP
;
A
#
# COMPACT_ATOMS: atom_id res chain seq x y z
N MET A 1 -30.32 -5.37 4.70
CA MET A 1 -29.43 -4.90 5.78
C MET A 1 -28.17 -5.76 5.73
N THR A 2 -27.13 -5.30 5.04
CA THR A 2 -25.92 -6.10 4.81
C THR A 2 -25.02 -6.07 6.04
N GLN A 3 -24.82 -7.26 6.58
CA GLN A 3 -24.03 -7.64 7.74
C GLN A 3 -22.68 -6.92 7.85
N SER A 4 -22.50 -6.23 8.98
CA SER A 4 -21.21 -5.78 9.51
C SER A 4 -20.54 -6.97 10.18
N LEU A 5 -19.69 -7.70 9.45
CA LEU A 5 -18.76 -8.65 10.07
C LEU A 5 -17.63 -7.86 10.77
N PRO A 6 -17.26 -8.18 12.02
CA PRO A 6 -16.05 -7.62 12.61
C PRO A 6 -14.87 -8.17 11.83
N LEU A 7 -14.22 -7.30 11.05
CA LEU A 7 -12.98 -7.64 10.36
C LEU A 7 -11.96 -7.88 11.47
N SER A 8 -11.70 -9.14 11.74
CA SER A 8 -10.60 -9.56 12.59
C SER A 8 -9.36 -8.77 12.20
N PRO A 9 -8.64 -8.18 13.17
CA PRO A 9 -7.37 -7.55 12.92
C PRO A 9 -6.36 -8.62 12.52
N ASP A 10 -6.34 -9.01 11.25
CA ASP A 10 -5.18 -9.62 10.61
C ASP A 10 -4.09 -8.54 10.44
N HIS A 11 -3.74 -7.88 11.54
CA HIS A 11 -2.50 -7.11 11.69
C HIS A 11 -1.29 -8.07 11.84
N ALA A 12 -1.51 -9.37 11.63
CA ALA A 12 -0.50 -10.43 11.69
C ALA A 12 0.26 -10.60 10.36
N ALA A 13 0.18 -9.64 9.43
CA ALA A 13 1.20 -9.50 8.40
C ALA A 13 2.48 -8.95 9.04
N THR A 14 3.18 -9.85 9.74
CA THR A 14 4.56 -9.80 10.25
C THR A 14 5.01 -8.43 10.76
N ARG A 15 5.34 -8.36 12.05
CA ARG A 15 6.21 -7.31 12.64
C ARG A 15 7.56 -7.26 11.91
N SER A 16 7.57 -6.73 10.70
CA SER A 16 8.77 -6.33 10.00
C SER A 16 8.96 -4.89 10.43
N SER A 17 9.67 -4.73 11.54
CA SER A 17 10.01 -3.46 12.16
C SER A 17 10.94 -2.58 11.31
N ASP A 18 10.85 -2.68 9.98
CA ASP A 18 11.79 -2.08 9.03
C ASP A 18 11.13 -1.95 7.63
N GLY A 19 9.93 -1.35 7.52
CA GLY A 19 9.34 -1.19 6.19
C GLY A 19 7.85 -0.92 6.10
N LEU A 20 7.46 -0.35 4.96
CA LEU A 20 6.08 -0.35 4.47
C LEU A 20 5.64 -1.80 4.22
N SER A 21 4.54 -2.25 4.82
CA SER A 21 4.07 -3.63 4.65
C SER A 21 3.72 -3.91 3.18
N ALA A 22 3.94 -5.14 2.71
CA ALA A 22 3.63 -5.54 1.33
C ALA A 22 2.22 -5.15 0.90
N ARG A 23 1.22 -5.32 1.79
CA ARG A 23 -0.17 -4.92 1.52
C ARG A 23 -0.35 -3.41 1.37
N GLN A 24 0.36 -2.61 2.15
CA GLN A 24 0.36 -1.15 2.05
C GLN A 24 1.00 -0.71 0.73
N ALA A 25 2.10 -1.37 0.33
CA ALA A 25 2.80 -1.09 -0.92
C ALA A 25 1.90 -1.41 -2.11
N ASP A 26 1.25 -2.57 -2.11
CA ASP A 26 0.31 -2.98 -3.15
C ASP A 26 -0.86 -1.99 -3.29
N CYS A 27 -1.44 -1.56 -2.17
CA CYS A 27 -2.53 -0.57 -2.19
C CYS A 27 -2.06 0.75 -2.78
N LEU A 28 -0.87 1.23 -2.41
CA LEU A 28 -0.31 2.48 -2.93
C LEU A 28 0.14 2.35 -4.39
N ARG A 29 0.70 1.21 -4.82
CA ARG A 29 1.06 0.94 -6.23
C ARG A 29 -0.18 0.97 -7.12
N LEU A 30 -1.25 0.27 -6.74
CA LEU A 30 -2.52 0.29 -7.46
C LEU A 30 -3.17 1.67 -7.43
N ALA A 31 -3.07 2.40 -6.32
CA ALA A 31 -3.51 3.78 -6.23
C ALA A 31 -2.76 4.70 -7.21
N GLY A 32 -1.48 4.44 -7.47
CA GLY A 32 -0.67 5.18 -8.43
C GLY A 32 -1.00 4.91 -9.89
N GLN A 33 -1.61 3.76 -10.18
CA GLN A 33 -2.17 3.45 -11.50
C GLN A 33 -3.54 4.13 -11.74
N GLY A 34 -4.01 4.97 -10.82
CA GLY A 34 -5.29 5.68 -10.93
C GLY A 34 -6.50 4.88 -10.43
N LEU A 35 -6.30 3.74 -9.75
CA LEU A 35 -7.41 2.97 -9.21
C LEU A 35 -8.01 3.62 -7.96
N SER A 36 -9.35 3.56 -7.87
CA SER A 36 -10.09 3.93 -6.66
C SER A 36 -9.99 2.82 -5.59
N SER A 37 -10.19 3.18 -4.31
CA SER A 37 -10.16 2.22 -3.20
C SER A 37 -11.13 1.05 -3.40
N ARG A 38 -12.28 1.28 -4.05
CA ARG A 38 -13.23 0.22 -4.46
C ARG A 38 -12.67 -0.73 -5.52
N GLN A 39 -11.96 -0.21 -6.53
CA GLN A 39 -11.33 -1.05 -7.56
C GLN A 39 -10.14 -1.85 -7.01
N ILE A 40 -9.38 -1.24 -6.10
CA ILE A 40 -8.27 -1.88 -5.38
C ILE A 40 -8.81 -3.01 -4.49
N ALA A 41 -9.85 -2.73 -3.72
CA ALA A 41 -10.55 -3.68 -2.86
C ALA A 41 -10.99 -4.93 -3.63
N ARG A 42 -11.60 -4.73 -4.81
CA ARG A 42 -12.00 -5.84 -5.70
C ARG A 42 -10.82 -6.67 -6.21
N ARG A 43 -9.66 -6.05 -6.46
CA ARG A 43 -8.45 -6.76 -6.91
C ARG A 43 -7.75 -7.53 -5.79
N LEU A 44 -7.73 -6.96 -4.59
CA LEU A 44 -7.05 -7.53 -3.43
C LEU A 44 -7.95 -8.48 -2.61
N GLY A 45 -9.25 -8.56 -2.92
CA GLY A 45 -10.20 -9.39 -2.19
C GLY A 45 -10.54 -8.85 -0.80
N VAL A 46 -10.42 -7.54 -0.58
CA VAL A 46 -10.66 -6.88 0.72
C VAL A 46 -11.75 -5.81 0.59
N SER A 47 -12.11 -5.15 1.69
CA SER A 47 -13.08 -4.04 1.67
C SER A 47 -12.41 -2.71 1.25
N ALA A 48 -13.18 -1.78 0.67
CA ALA A 48 -12.68 -0.44 0.35
C ALA A 48 -12.15 0.30 1.59
N ARG A 49 -12.80 0.11 2.74
CA ARG A 49 -12.36 0.66 4.02
C ARG A 49 -11.00 0.11 4.45
N THR A 50 -10.79 -1.19 4.29
CA THR A 50 -9.50 -1.85 4.56
C THR A 50 -8.38 -1.28 3.67
N VAL A 51 -8.69 -1.00 2.40
CA VAL A 51 -7.73 -0.32 1.50
C VAL A 51 -7.42 1.08 1.99
N ASP A 52 -8.43 1.86 2.39
CA ASP A 52 -8.22 3.22 2.91
C ASP A 52 -7.36 3.18 4.20
N ASP A 53 -7.59 2.23 5.10
CA ASP A 53 -6.78 2.03 6.30
C ASP A 53 -5.33 1.66 5.96
N HIS A 54 -5.10 0.75 5.00
CA HIS A 54 -3.75 0.42 4.53
C HIS A 54 -3.03 1.61 3.88
N ILE A 55 -3.74 2.43 3.09
CA ILE A 55 -3.19 3.65 2.50
C ILE A 55 -2.83 4.64 3.60
N LEU A 56 -3.69 4.82 4.61
CA LEU A 56 -3.43 5.72 5.74
C LEU A 56 -2.20 5.28 6.54
N LEU A 57 -2.09 3.99 6.85
CA LEU A 57 -0.93 3.44 7.56
C LEU A 57 0.36 3.59 6.73
N GLY A 58 0.29 3.32 5.41
CA GLY A 58 1.42 3.55 4.50
C GLY A 58 1.81 5.02 4.41
N CYS A 59 0.84 5.94 4.38
CA CYS A 59 1.11 7.39 4.42
C CYS A 59 1.81 7.80 5.72
N ARG A 60 1.33 7.30 6.87
CA ARG A 60 1.95 7.57 8.18
C ARG A 60 3.39 7.06 8.24
N TRP A 61 3.63 5.86 7.74
CA TRP A 61 4.97 5.29 7.69
C TRP A 61 5.91 6.08 6.78
N LEU A 62 5.43 6.50 5.60
CA LEU A 62 6.18 7.35 4.67
C LEU A 62 6.32 8.82 5.13
N GLY A 63 5.72 9.20 6.25
CA GLY A 63 5.75 10.59 6.75
C GLY A 63 4.97 11.57 5.88
N VAL A 64 4.02 11.11 5.06
CA VAL A 64 3.23 11.95 4.16
C VAL A 64 1.77 12.05 4.60
N ARG A 65 1.11 13.12 4.16
CA ARG A 65 -0.28 13.40 4.56
C ARG A 65 -1.31 12.91 3.55
N THR A 66 -0.90 12.66 2.32
CA THR A 66 -1.83 12.33 1.23
C THR A 66 -1.39 11.07 0.48
N ARG A 67 -2.39 10.32 -0.01
CA ARG A 67 -2.15 9.16 -0.87
C ARG A 67 -1.33 9.51 -2.11
N VAL A 68 -1.51 10.71 -2.66
CA VAL A 68 -0.78 11.17 -3.86
C VAL A 68 0.70 11.35 -3.55
N GLN A 69 1.03 11.94 -2.38
CA GLN A 69 2.41 12.02 -1.93
C GLN A 69 3.03 10.64 -1.69
N ALA A 70 2.27 9.72 -1.08
CA ALA A 70 2.72 8.35 -0.84
C ALA A 70 3.03 7.61 -2.15
N VAL A 71 2.12 7.72 -3.13
CA VAL A 71 2.32 7.21 -4.50
C VAL A 71 3.57 7.81 -5.13
N ALA A 72 3.73 9.14 -5.05
CA ALA A 72 4.85 9.82 -5.68
C ALA A 72 6.21 9.37 -5.10
N LEU A 73 6.28 9.07 -3.81
CA LEU A 73 7.48 8.50 -3.19
C LEU A 73 7.76 7.08 -3.66
N LEU A 74 6.73 6.22 -3.74
CA LEU A 74 6.90 4.84 -4.20
C LEU A 74 7.25 4.73 -5.69
N VAL A 75 6.70 5.59 -6.55
CA VAL A 75 7.05 5.62 -7.98
C VAL A 75 8.50 6.04 -8.19
N ARG A 76 9.04 6.93 -7.34
CA ARG A 76 10.45 7.32 -7.38
C ARG A 76 11.35 6.15 -6.94
N ASP A 77 10.93 5.39 -5.94
CA ASP A 77 11.66 4.22 -5.46
C ASP A 77 11.64 3.06 -6.47
N ASP A 78 10.50 2.79 -7.10
CA ASP A 78 10.36 1.77 -8.14
C ASP A 78 11.27 2.04 -9.35
N ARG A 79 11.42 3.32 -9.76
CA ARG A 79 12.39 3.72 -10.79
C ARG A 79 13.85 3.53 -10.36
N ARG A 80 14.14 3.60 -9.07
CA ARG A 80 15.50 3.41 -8.52
C ARG A 80 15.82 1.93 -8.29
N ALA A 81 14.80 1.11 -8.06
CA ALA A 81 14.89 -0.35 -8.01
C ALA A 81 14.97 -1.01 -9.39
N ALA A 82 14.49 -0.32 -10.44
CA ALA A 82 14.54 -0.78 -11.82
C ALA A 82 15.92 -0.66 -12.49
N GLU A 83 16.90 -0.01 -11.86
CA GLU A 83 18.31 -0.25 -12.21
C GLU A 83 18.78 -1.52 -11.50
N PRO A 84 19.03 -2.64 -12.21
CA PRO A 84 19.90 -3.65 -11.64
C PRO A 84 21.24 -2.96 -11.45
N ARG A 85 21.64 -2.74 -10.20
CA ARG A 85 23.03 -2.44 -9.84
C ARG A 85 23.90 -3.61 -10.26
N SER A 86 24.13 -3.73 -11.56
CA SER A 86 25.20 -4.48 -12.17
C SER A 86 26.41 -3.55 -12.11
N PHE A 87 26.90 -3.37 -10.87
CA PHE A 87 28.28 -2.98 -10.67
C PHE A 87 29.09 -4.27 -10.82
N THR A 88 29.54 -4.53 -12.04
CA THR A 88 30.57 -5.53 -12.31
C THR A 88 31.84 -4.76 -12.65
N PRO A 89 32.88 -4.82 -11.80
CA PRO A 89 34.18 -4.17 -12.07
C PRO A 89 34.89 -4.78 -13.27
#